data_AF-A0AAW9EYV8-F1
#
_entry.id   AF-A0AAW9EYV8-F1
#
_cell.length_a   1.000
_cell.length_b   1.000
_cell.length_c   1.000
_cell.angle_alpha   90.00
_cell.angle_beta   90.00
_cell.angle_gamma   90.00
#
_symmetry.space_group_name_H-M   'P 1'
#
loop_
_entity.id
_entity.type
_entity.pdbx_description
1 polymer ?
#
loop_
_entity_poly.entity_id
_entity_poly.type
_entity_poly.pdbx_seq_one_letter_code
_entity_poly.pdbx_strand_id
1 'polypeptide(L)'
;PLIRTFHNTGDETVENYNLKAPRDLLIDISHHINSMLEFKESNDYTKEIIERLGFNTYKVMENPRACNLSSDGLVIIKKWHNLKRQLKDLVHSHLIAEYNPEFSFNGEMLSSFGFRACTTCHQ
;
A
#
# COMPACT_ATOMS: atom_id res chain seq x y z
N PRO A 1 -12.20 33.46 20.25
CA PRO A 1 -12.25 32.12 20.90
C PRO A 1 -12.52 31.04 19.85
N LEU A 2 -11.45 30.40 19.34
CA LEU A 2 -11.53 29.32 18.36
C LEU A 2 -11.68 28.00 19.12
N ILE A 3 -12.89 27.42 19.09
CA ILE A 3 -13.15 26.08 19.60
C ILE A 3 -12.59 25.09 18.58
N ARG A 4 -11.43 24.48 18.90
CA ARG A 4 -10.94 23.29 18.22
C ARG A 4 -11.83 22.13 18.63
N THR A 5 -12.66 21.65 17.71
CA THR A 5 -13.32 20.34 17.82
C THR A 5 -12.32 19.27 17.40
N PHE A 6 -11.78 18.53 18.37
CA PHE A 6 -11.08 17.27 18.13
C PHE A 6 -12.13 16.22 17.76
N HIS A 7 -12.27 15.88 16.47
CA HIS A 7 -12.94 14.65 16.08
C HIS A 7 -11.93 13.51 16.17
N ASN A 8 -11.92 12.85 17.33
CA ASN A 8 -11.32 11.53 17.52
C ASN A 8 -12.34 10.44 17.11
N THR A 9 -13.01 10.61 15.97
CA THR A 9 -13.83 9.54 15.41
C THR A 9 -12.84 8.58 14.79
N GLY A 10 -12.50 7.51 15.52
CA GLY A 10 -11.81 6.33 14.98
C GLY A 10 -12.67 5.61 13.94
N ASP A 11 -13.25 6.34 13.00
CA ASP A 11 -13.88 5.82 11.80
C ASP A 11 -12.76 5.53 10.81
N GLU A 12 -12.19 4.34 10.93
CA GLU A 12 -11.67 3.67 9.75
C GLU A 12 -12.89 3.11 9.04
N THR A 13 -13.22 3.70 7.89
CA THR A 13 -14.13 3.08 6.92
C THR A 13 -13.58 1.70 6.59
N VAL A 14 -14.20 0.66 7.16
CA VAL A 14 -13.95 -0.72 6.77
C VAL A 14 -14.59 -0.88 5.39
N GLU A 15 -13.82 -0.55 4.35
CA GLU A 15 -14.18 -0.94 2.99
C GLU A 15 -14.44 -2.45 3.02
N ASN A 16 -15.58 -2.88 2.46
CA ASN A 16 -15.88 -4.31 2.31
C ASN A 16 -14.72 -4.96 1.57
N TYR A 17 -13.78 -5.54 2.31
CA TYR A 17 -12.63 -6.16 1.70
C TYR A 17 -13.10 -7.48 1.12
N ASN A 18 -13.34 -7.50 -0.20
CA ASN A 18 -13.20 -8.73 -0.98
C ASN A 18 -11.71 -9.11 -0.97
N LEU A 19 -11.20 -9.53 0.19
CA LEU A 19 -9.83 -10.03 0.33
C LEU A 19 -9.74 -11.31 -0.47
N LYS A 20 -8.74 -11.37 -1.35
CA LYS A 20 -8.31 -12.63 -1.94
C LYS A 20 -7.92 -13.60 -0.81
N ALA A 21 -8.00 -14.90 -1.08
CA ALA A 21 -7.54 -15.89 -0.12
C ALA A 21 -6.05 -15.64 0.24
N PRO A 22 -5.61 -15.91 1.49
CA PRO A 22 -4.22 -15.68 1.91
C PRO A 22 -3.18 -16.32 0.96
N ARG A 23 -3.49 -17.51 0.41
CA ARG A 23 -2.64 -18.21 -0.56
C ARG A 23 -2.47 -17.43 -1.87
N ASP A 24 -3.54 -16.83 -2.39
CA ASP A 24 -3.47 -16.05 -3.62
C ASP A 24 -2.66 -14.77 -3.41
N LEU A 25 -2.79 -14.15 -2.22
CA LEU A 25 -1.99 -12.99 -1.83
C LEU A 25 -0.50 -13.33 -1.74
N LEU A 26 -0.12 -14.53 -1.28
CA LEU A 26 1.28 -14.98 -1.30
C LEU A 26 1.84 -15.12 -2.72
N ILE A 27 1.02 -15.57 -3.67
CA ILE A 27 1.41 -15.65 -5.09
C ILE A 27 1.61 -14.23 -5.63
N ASP A 28 0.69 -13.31 -5.36
CA ASP A 28 0.79 -11.91 -5.77
C ASP A 28 2.03 -11.24 -5.18
N ILE A 29 2.32 -11.45 -3.88
CA ILE A 29 3.55 -10.97 -3.22
C ILE A 29 4.79 -11.51 -3.92
N SER A 30 4.83 -12.80 -4.20
CA SER A 30 5.98 -13.44 -4.85
C SER A 30 6.21 -12.90 -6.26
N HIS A 31 5.13 -12.76 -7.04
CA HIS A 31 5.19 -12.16 -8.37
C HIS A 31 5.68 -10.71 -8.31
N HIS A 32 5.15 -9.92 -7.37
CA HIS A 32 5.52 -8.53 -7.20
C HIS A 32 7.00 -8.37 -6.78
N ILE A 33 7.50 -9.23 -5.88
CA ILE A 33 8.92 -9.27 -5.52
C ILE A 33 9.78 -9.58 -6.75
N ASN A 34 9.39 -10.54 -7.58
CA ASN A 34 10.11 -10.86 -8.82
C ASN A 34 10.15 -9.65 -9.76
N SER A 35 9.02 -8.97 -9.99
CA SER A 35 8.99 -7.74 -10.79
C SER A 35 9.84 -6.61 -10.20
N MET A 36 9.94 -6.51 -8.87
CA MET A 36 10.84 -5.57 -8.21
C MET A 36 12.31 -5.92 -8.48
N LEU A 37 12.68 -7.19 -8.39
CA LEU A 37 14.03 -7.65 -8.68
C LEU A 37 14.39 -7.45 -10.17
N GLU A 38 13.49 -7.78 -11.08
CA GLU A 38 13.64 -7.51 -12.52
C GLU A 38 13.84 -6.02 -12.80
N PHE A 39 13.06 -5.15 -12.15
CA PHE A 39 13.25 -3.71 -12.29
C PHE A 39 14.60 -3.27 -11.72
N LYS A 40 14.99 -3.76 -10.54
CA LYS A 40 16.29 -3.43 -9.92
C LYS A 40 17.46 -3.81 -10.83
N GLU A 41 17.41 -4.99 -11.41
CA GLU A 41 18.46 -5.55 -12.26
C GLU A 41 18.30 -5.18 -13.75
N SER A 42 17.34 -4.32 -14.10
CA SER A 42 17.02 -3.97 -15.49
C SER A 42 18.17 -3.29 -16.25
N ASN A 43 19.03 -2.57 -15.53
CA ASN A 43 20.31 -2.06 -16.02
C ASN A 43 21.19 -1.62 -14.84
N ASP A 44 22.49 -1.47 -15.10
CA ASP A 44 23.49 -1.13 -14.08
C ASP A 44 23.20 0.20 -13.37
N TYR A 45 22.69 1.19 -14.11
CA TYR A 45 22.36 2.50 -13.55
C TYR A 45 21.17 2.42 -12.58
N THR A 46 20.10 1.72 -12.95
CA THR A 46 18.94 1.46 -12.08
C THR A 46 19.37 0.73 -10.81
N LYS A 47 20.21 -0.30 -10.96
CA LYS A 47 20.74 -1.08 -9.85
C LYS A 47 21.53 -0.21 -8.88
N GLU A 48 22.48 0.57 -9.38
CA GLU A 48 23.32 1.47 -8.57
C GLU A 48 22.46 2.47 -7.78
N ILE A 49 21.50 3.11 -8.46
CA ILE A 49 20.61 4.09 -7.81
C ILE A 49 19.78 3.43 -6.70
N ILE A 50 19.21 2.25 -6.95
CA ILE A 50 18.39 1.55 -5.95
C ILE A 50 19.24 1.04 -4.78
N GLU A 51 20.44 0.53 -5.02
CA GLU A 51 21.33 0.07 -3.94
C GLU A 51 21.79 1.25 -3.06
N ARG A 52 22.08 2.40 -3.68
CA ARG A 52 22.53 3.59 -2.94
C ARG A 52 21.40 4.30 -2.18
N LEU A 53 20.22 4.43 -2.79
CA LEU A 53 19.17 5.35 -2.33
C LEU A 53 17.81 4.67 -2.09
N GLY A 54 17.66 3.41 -2.47
CA GLY A 54 16.38 2.69 -2.45
C GLY A 54 15.81 2.42 -1.06
N PHE A 55 16.63 2.47 -0.01
CA PHE A 55 16.13 2.37 1.38
C PHE A 55 15.42 3.65 1.83
N ASN A 56 15.86 4.83 1.36
CA ASN A 56 15.42 6.14 1.87
C ASN A 56 14.65 6.97 0.84
N THR A 57 13.87 6.31 -0.01
CA THR A 57 13.16 6.94 -1.14
C THR A 57 12.33 8.16 -0.76
N TYR A 58 11.74 8.18 0.44
CA TYR A 58 10.92 9.32 0.90
C TYR A 58 11.75 10.60 1.00
N LYS A 59 12.86 10.55 1.75
CA LYS A 59 13.77 11.70 1.90
C LYS A 59 14.42 12.12 0.58
N VAL A 60 14.72 11.15 -0.28
CA VAL A 60 15.29 11.42 -1.62
C VAL A 60 14.28 12.18 -2.49
N MET A 61 12.99 11.87 -2.40
CA MET A 61 11.95 12.60 -3.14
C MET A 61 11.68 14.00 -2.57
N GLU A 62 11.84 14.20 -1.26
CA GLU A 62 11.71 15.52 -0.61
C GLU A 62 12.85 16.48 -0.99
N ASN A 63 14.08 15.96 -1.08
CA ASN A 63 15.24 16.76 -1.46
C ASN A 63 16.17 16.01 -2.45
N PRO A 64 15.81 15.91 -3.74
CA PRO A 64 16.61 15.19 -4.73
C PRO A 64 18.00 15.80 -4.94
N ARG A 65 18.14 17.13 -4.75
CA ARG A 65 19.39 17.86 -4.94
C ARG A 65 20.44 17.49 -3.91
N ALA A 66 20.04 17.26 -2.65
CA ALA A 66 20.96 16.85 -1.59
C ALA A 66 21.61 15.48 -1.86
N CYS A 67 21.02 14.67 -2.73
CA CYS A 67 21.52 13.34 -3.09
C CYS A 67 22.27 13.32 -4.44
N ASN A 68 22.54 14.49 -5.04
CA ASN A 68 23.16 14.60 -6.38
C ASN A 68 22.48 13.70 -7.42
N LEU A 69 21.15 13.63 -7.38
CA LEU A 69 20.37 12.72 -8.22
C LEU A 69 20.00 13.40 -9.54
N SER A 70 20.23 12.71 -10.65
CA SER A 70 19.76 13.16 -11.98
C SER A 70 18.24 13.08 -12.09
N SER A 71 17.68 13.67 -13.16
CA SER A 71 16.26 13.51 -13.50
C SER A 71 15.85 12.05 -13.62
N ASP A 72 16.67 11.25 -14.30
CA ASP A 72 16.39 9.84 -14.60
C ASP A 72 16.49 8.99 -13.33
N GLY A 73 17.48 9.28 -12.49
CA GLY A 73 17.60 8.69 -11.15
C GLY A 73 16.38 8.98 -10.28
N LEU A 74 15.79 10.19 -10.37
CA LEU A 74 14.57 10.52 -9.64
C LEU A 74 13.36 9.71 -10.15
N VAL A 75 13.26 9.46 -11.46
CA VAL A 75 12.22 8.58 -12.02
C VAL A 75 12.36 7.16 -11.48
N ILE A 76 13.60 6.63 -11.44
CA ILE A 76 13.89 5.31 -10.87
C ILE A 76 13.46 5.25 -9.40
N ILE A 77 13.80 6.26 -8.60
CA ILE A 77 13.46 6.31 -7.17
C ILE A 77 11.95 6.40 -6.94
N LYS A 78 11.23 7.19 -7.74
CA LYS A 78 9.76 7.27 -7.66
C LYS A 78 9.12 5.93 -7.99
N LYS A 79 9.60 5.25 -9.04
CA LYS A 79 9.11 3.92 -9.42
C LYS A 79 9.41 2.89 -8.32
N TRP A 80 10.63 2.88 -7.78
CA TRP A 80 11.00 2.01 -6.66
C TRP A 80 10.16 2.28 -5.41
N HIS A 81 9.88 3.55 -5.10
CA HIS A 81 9.01 3.93 -3.98
C HIS A 81 7.60 3.35 -4.15
N ASN A 82 7.02 3.47 -5.35
CA ASN A 82 5.69 2.94 -5.62
C ASN A 82 5.66 1.40 -5.51
N LEU A 83 6.66 0.72 -6.04
CA LEU A 83 6.78 -0.74 -5.91
C LEU A 83 6.85 -1.19 -4.44
N LYS A 84 7.64 -0.49 -3.61
CA LYS A 84 7.68 -0.77 -2.16
C LYS A 84 6.33 -0.54 -1.47
N ARG A 85 5.60 0.50 -1.88
CA ARG A 85 4.25 0.78 -1.35
C ARG A 85 3.28 -0.34 -1.70
N GLN A 86 3.22 -0.74 -2.98
CA GLN A 86 2.39 -1.85 -3.44
C GLN A 86 2.74 -3.17 -2.72
N LEU A 87 4.03 -3.46 -2.51
CA LEU A 87 4.44 -4.62 -1.72
C LEU A 87 3.91 -4.54 -0.28
N LYS A 88 4.02 -3.37 0.36
CA LYS A 88 3.49 -3.16 1.71
C LYS A 88 1.99 -3.40 1.77
N ASP A 89 1.24 -2.93 0.77
CA ASP A 89 -0.22 -3.09 0.71
C ASP A 89 -0.62 -4.57 0.53
N LEU A 90 0.12 -5.31 -0.31
CA LEU A 90 -0.07 -6.76 -0.48
C LEU A 90 0.23 -7.53 0.81
N VAL A 91 1.33 -7.22 1.48
CA VAL A 91 1.70 -7.83 2.77
C VAL A 91 0.65 -7.52 3.82
N HIS A 92 0.19 -6.27 3.89
CA HIS A 92 -0.86 -5.88 4.83
C HIS A 92 -2.16 -6.65 4.56
N SER A 93 -2.57 -6.75 3.30
CA SER A 93 -3.76 -7.52 2.89
C SER A 93 -3.62 -9.00 3.26
N HIS A 94 -2.44 -9.59 3.07
CA HIS A 94 -2.16 -10.98 3.45
C HIS A 94 -2.28 -11.18 4.96
N LEU A 95 -1.68 -10.30 5.77
CA LEU A 95 -1.76 -10.37 7.22
C LEU A 95 -3.19 -10.17 7.74
N ILE A 96 -3.97 -9.28 7.12
CA ILE A 96 -5.40 -9.14 7.45
C ILE A 96 -6.13 -10.44 7.13
N ALA A 97 -5.98 -10.98 5.92
CA ALA A 97 -6.66 -12.19 5.50
C ALA A 97 -6.28 -13.44 6.34
N GLU A 98 -5.01 -13.53 6.79
CA GLU A 98 -4.50 -14.66 7.56
C GLU A 98 -4.87 -14.59 9.04
N TYR A 99 -4.68 -13.42 9.68
CA TYR A 99 -4.83 -13.29 11.14
C TYR A 99 -6.15 -12.66 11.57
N ASN A 100 -6.87 -12.03 10.66
CA ASN A 100 -8.17 -11.41 10.91
C ASN A 100 -9.26 -11.99 9.99
N PRO A 101 -9.43 -13.33 9.92
CA PRO A 101 -10.43 -13.94 9.05
C PRO A 101 -11.86 -13.52 9.42
N GLU A 102 -12.11 -13.22 10.69
CA GLU A 102 -13.39 -12.70 11.20
C GLU A 102 -13.68 -11.26 10.72
N PHE A 103 -12.66 -10.51 10.28
CA PHE A 103 -12.80 -9.20 9.63
C PHE A 103 -12.94 -9.30 8.11
N SER A 104 -13.04 -10.50 7.53
CA SER A 104 -13.64 -10.67 6.21
C SER A 104 -15.14 -10.37 6.32
N PHE A 105 -15.44 -9.09 6.55
CA PHE A 105 -16.78 -8.56 6.76
C PHE A 105 -17.60 -8.87 5.51
N ASN A 106 -18.46 -9.88 5.62
CA ASN A 106 -19.36 -10.24 4.53
C ASN A 106 -20.53 -9.26 4.54
N GLY A 107 -20.64 -8.40 3.52
CA GLY A 107 -21.79 -7.49 3.35
C GLY A 107 -23.15 -8.22 3.30
N GLU A 108 -23.17 -9.50 2.91
CA GLU A 108 -24.36 -10.34 2.99
C GLU A 108 -24.76 -10.65 4.44
N MET A 109 -23.78 -10.77 5.34
CA MET A 109 -24.03 -11.00 6.77
C MET A 109 -24.76 -9.80 7.38
N LEU A 110 -24.27 -8.57 7.13
CA LEU A 110 -24.93 -7.34 7.58
C LEU A 110 -26.36 -7.22 7.02
N SER A 111 -26.54 -7.54 5.74
CA SER A 111 -27.86 -7.58 5.12
C SER A 111 -28.78 -8.61 5.79
N SER A 112 -28.26 -9.79 6.15
CA SER A 112 -29.02 -10.84 6.84
C SER A 112 -29.40 -10.48 8.28
N PHE A 113 -28.61 -9.64 8.95
CA PHE A 113 -28.92 -9.08 10.28
C PHE A 113 -29.78 -7.81 10.22
N GLY A 114 -30.19 -7.37 9.02
CA GLY A 114 -31.09 -6.24 8.81
C GLY A 114 -30.40 -4.87 8.80
N PHE A 115 -29.07 -4.82 8.78
CA PHE A 115 -28.34 -3.60 8.51
C PHE A 115 -28.57 -3.20 7.06
N ARG A 116 -28.95 -1.94 6.84
CA ARG A 116 -29.16 -1.35 5.52
C ARG A 116 -28.13 -0.25 5.33
N ALA A 117 -27.61 -0.14 4.10
CA ALA A 117 -26.79 0.99 3.72
C ALA A 117 -27.51 2.30 4.05
N CYS A 118 -26.78 3.27 4.57
CA CYS A 118 -27.30 4.58 4.92
C CYS A 118 -27.87 5.24 3.66
N THR A 119 -29.14 5.66 3.73
CA THR A 119 -29.84 6.27 2.60
C THR A 119 -29.28 7.63 2.18
N THR A 120 -28.45 8.25 3.02
CA THR A 120 -27.89 9.58 2.77
C THR A 120 -26.52 9.53 2.10
N CYS A 121 -25.69 8.53 2.42
CA CYS A 121 -24.35 8.37 1.85
C CYS A 121 -24.17 7.10 1.00
N HIS A 122 -25.20 6.25 0.88
CA HIS A 122 -25.18 5.00 0.12
C HIS A 122 -24.03 4.04 0.51
N GLN A 123 -23.59 4.11 1.77
CA GLN A 123 -22.61 3.20 2.38
C GLN A 123 -23.29 2.38 3.47
#